data_AF-A0A2V8TMS9-F1
#
_entry.id   AF-A0A2V8TMS9-F1
#
_cell.length_a   1.000
_cell.length_b   1.000
_cell.length_c   1.000
_cell.angle_alpha   90.00
_cell.angle_beta   90.00
_cell.angle_gamma   90.00
#
_symmetry.space_group_name_H-M   'P 1'
#
loop_
_entity.id
_entity.type
_entity.pdbx_description
1 polymer ?
#
loop_
_entity_poly.entity_id
_entity_poly.type
_entity_poly.pdbx_seq_one_letter_code
_entity_poly.pdbx_strand_id
1 'polypeptide(L)'
;MQEFHPQNLRYTKLVDRYSRYLESPVLRLKFLKSALNIDRPRNPWMKLPLVGSLPDRAMIILELSKVLPLDQPAPLGIRMASLLYRVRYALYAMSAALMIFAGVSLVYAVAKIVNTLSVSTEAKDISRNNNQAAVAGPNGGEAVVAIPSGAGLALDKVWLAEQGEGYEFYSNGARVLTEFATTGAKRSFYRFELETLAEGSGKAEILSSPVGIVYHVSESDLLPFANSFNSSLKHQSRSLLEYAQQHRLYNYVIDRFGRTYRIVRDEFAANHAGNSIWSDGRSVYINLSASFIGICFEGRGAAMGAEGINEAQIYAARTLTAVLRSKYGIDDANCVTHGLVSVNPSNRLMGYHTDWVSEFPFEALGLSNKYETELAAISRLGFGYDQAYVASAGGKWPGLEKAEASLRGTADKNGSTVVEERRLMARVFGRVYSKQHALERQ
;
A
#
# COMPACT_ATOMS: atom_id res chain seq x y z
N MET A 1 10.43 25.01 18.53
CA MET A 1 9.85 24.41 17.31
C MET A 1 8.46 25.01 17.13
N GLN A 2 8.19 25.69 16.02
CA GLN A 2 6.84 26.20 15.71
C GLN A 2 5.94 25.02 15.34
N GLU A 3 4.81 24.86 16.02
CA GLU A 3 3.81 23.83 15.71
C GLU A 3 3.31 23.97 14.26
N PHE A 4 3.44 22.89 13.48
CA PHE A 4 2.95 22.84 12.11
C PHE A 4 1.43 22.67 12.09
N HIS A 5 0.70 23.77 12.02
CA HIS A 5 -0.76 23.76 11.82
C HIS A 5 -1.13 23.17 10.44
N PRO A 6 -2.09 22.22 10.34
CA PRO A 6 -2.50 21.60 9.06
C PRO A 6 -3.07 22.59 8.02
N GLN A 7 -3.54 23.77 8.46
CA GLN A 7 -3.93 24.88 7.58
C GLN A 7 -2.74 25.51 6.83
N ASN A 8 -1.49 25.28 7.27
CA ASN A 8 -0.29 25.72 6.57
C ASN A 8 0.04 24.83 5.36
N LEU A 9 -0.22 23.52 5.42
CA LEU A 9 0.14 22.61 4.31
C LEU A 9 -0.62 22.89 3.02
N ARG A 10 -1.94 23.19 3.10
CA ARG A 10 -2.75 23.54 1.91
C ARG A 10 -2.32 24.86 1.30
N TYR A 11 -1.99 25.85 2.12
CA TYR A 11 -1.51 27.15 1.67
C TYR A 11 -0.11 27.05 1.06
N THR A 12 0.82 26.33 1.68
CA THR A 12 2.17 26.11 1.15
C THR A 12 2.13 25.42 -0.22
N LYS A 13 1.27 24.42 -0.40
CA LYS A 13 1.04 23.78 -1.72
C LYS A 13 0.50 24.76 -2.76
N LEU A 14 -0.32 25.73 -2.33
CA LEU A 14 -0.89 26.75 -3.22
C LEU A 14 0.17 27.80 -3.59
N VAL A 15 0.96 28.28 -2.62
CA VAL A 15 2.11 29.16 -2.84
C VAL A 15 3.13 28.51 -3.79
N ASP A 16 3.48 27.23 -3.59
CA ASP A 16 4.39 26.52 -4.48
C ASP A 16 3.87 26.48 -5.92
N ARG A 17 2.56 26.18 -6.09
CA ARG A 17 1.92 26.14 -7.42
C ARG A 17 2.04 27.47 -8.16
N TYR A 18 1.81 28.60 -7.48
CA TYR A 18 1.91 29.92 -8.09
C TYR A 18 3.36 30.38 -8.28
N SER A 19 4.31 29.88 -7.47
CA SER A 19 5.74 30.18 -7.63
C SER A 19 6.33 29.69 -8.95
N ARG A 20 5.69 28.68 -9.59
CA ARG A 20 6.11 28.13 -10.88
C ARG A 20 5.89 29.06 -12.07
N TYR A 21 5.11 30.14 -11.89
CA TYR A 21 4.95 31.18 -12.90
C TYR A 21 6.13 32.18 -12.94
N LEU A 22 7.10 32.03 -12.04
CA LEU A 22 8.29 32.89 -11.98
C LEU A 22 9.50 32.10 -12.50
N GLU A 23 10.00 32.48 -13.68
CA GLU A 23 11.16 31.83 -14.31
C GLU A 23 12.48 32.18 -13.60
N SER A 24 12.59 33.40 -13.06
CA SER A 24 13.78 33.84 -12.33
C SER A 24 13.83 33.23 -10.92
N PRO A 25 14.90 32.48 -10.56
CA PRO A 25 15.07 31.91 -9.22
C PRO A 25 15.06 32.98 -8.12
N VAL A 26 15.58 34.18 -8.42
CA VAL A 26 15.65 35.30 -7.48
C VAL A 26 14.26 35.89 -7.22
N LEU A 27 13.46 36.08 -8.27
CA LEU A 27 12.07 36.53 -8.16
C LEU A 27 11.20 35.51 -7.42
N ARG A 28 11.42 34.22 -7.70
CA ARG A 28 10.75 33.12 -7.02
C ARG A 28 11.04 33.12 -5.52
N LEU A 29 12.31 33.28 -5.11
CA LEU A 29 12.68 33.35 -3.70
C LEU A 29 12.07 34.59 -3.01
N LYS A 30 12.07 35.74 -3.67
CA LYS A 30 11.46 36.98 -3.15
C LYS A 30 9.95 36.83 -2.95
N PHE A 31 9.27 36.20 -3.92
CA PHE A 31 7.85 35.87 -3.83
C PHE A 31 7.56 34.89 -2.70
N LEU A 32 8.32 33.79 -2.58
CA LEU A 32 8.12 32.79 -1.52
C LEU A 32 8.29 33.42 -0.13
N LYS A 33 9.31 34.26 0.05
CA LYS A 33 9.55 34.98 1.32
C LYS A 33 8.42 35.96 1.66
N SER A 34 7.89 36.68 0.66
CA SER A 34 6.75 37.60 0.85
C SER A 34 5.46 36.83 1.17
N ALA A 35 5.15 35.81 0.37
CA ALA A 35 3.90 35.06 0.44
C ALA A 35 3.75 34.19 1.70
N LEU A 36 4.87 33.70 2.25
CA LEU A 36 4.86 32.90 3.48
C LEU A 36 4.74 33.75 4.76
N ASN A 37 5.05 35.05 4.69
CA ASN A 37 4.99 35.98 5.83
C ASN A 37 3.67 36.77 5.90
N ILE A 38 2.67 36.45 5.07
CA ILE A 38 1.38 37.14 5.10
C ILE A 38 0.55 36.66 6.30
N ASP A 39 0.23 37.58 7.21
CA ASP A 39 -0.76 37.36 8.26
C ASP A 39 -2.16 37.17 7.67
N ARG A 40 -2.78 36.02 7.96
CA ARG A 40 -4.07 35.65 7.37
C ARG A 40 -5.24 36.20 8.18
N PRO A 41 -6.21 36.89 7.56
CA PRO A 41 -7.46 37.21 8.23
C PRO A 41 -8.26 35.91 8.44
N ARG A 42 -8.68 35.64 9.68
CA ARG A 42 -9.58 34.52 10.01
C ARG A 42 -10.92 34.75 9.32
N ASN A 43 -11.20 33.97 8.28
CA ASN A 43 -12.46 34.06 7.54
C ASN A 43 -13.38 32.87 7.90
N PRO A 44 -14.59 33.10 8.47
CA PRO A 44 -15.50 32.04 8.88
C PRO A 44 -15.99 31.15 7.72
N TRP A 45 -15.86 31.61 6.47
CA TRP A 45 -16.30 30.90 5.27
C TRP A 45 -15.28 29.87 4.73
N MET A 46 -14.13 29.68 5.39
CA MET A 46 -13.05 28.75 4.96
C MET A 46 -13.46 27.26 4.90
N LYS A 47 -14.58 26.88 5.50
CA LYS A 47 -15.06 25.48 5.54
C LYS A 47 -15.88 25.07 4.31
N LEU A 48 -16.26 26.02 3.44
CA LEU A 48 -17.04 25.71 2.24
C LEU A 48 -16.13 25.07 1.15
N PRO A 49 -16.51 23.90 0.61
CA PRO A 49 -15.77 23.27 -0.49
C PRO A 49 -15.76 24.19 -1.72
N LEU A 50 -14.67 24.14 -2.50
CA LEU A 50 -14.41 24.92 -3.72
C LEU A 50 -14.19 26.43 -3.54
N VAL A 51 -14.95 27.11 -2.67
CA VAL A 51 -14.95 28.59 -2.57
C VAL A 51 -14.12 29.11 -1.39
N GLY A 52 -13.89 28.29 -0.35
CA GLY A 52 -13.14 28.69 0.85
C GLY A 52 -11.68 29.07 0.60
N SER A 53 -11.08 28.67 -0.54
CA SER A 53 -9.70 29.00 -0.91
C SER A 53 -9.55 30.28 -1.75
N LEU A 54 -10.65 30.95 -2.11
CA LEU A 54 -10.60 32.17 -2.95
C LEU A 54 -9.87 33.35 -2.29
N PRO A 55 -10.03 33.65 -0.98
CA PRO A 55 -9.28 34.72 -0.32
C PRO A 55 -7.77 34.48 -0.34
N ASP A 56 -7.34 33.25 -0.04
CA ASP A 56 -5.92 32.86 -0.05
C ASP A 56 -5.32 32.99 -1.45
N ARG A 57 -6.04 32.55 -2.48
CA ARG A 57 -5.63 32.69 -3.89
C ARG A 57 -5.52 34.16 -4.29
N ALA A 58 -6.45 35.01 -3.86
CA ALA A 58 -6.42 36.43 -4.19
C ALA A 58 -5.23 37.16 -3.56
N MET A 59 -4.90 36.85 -2.30
CA MET A 59 -3.71 37.39 -1.63
C MET A 59 -2.42 36.97 -2.34
N ILE A 60 -2.33 35.70 -2.71
CA ILE A 60 -1.18 35.16 -3.43
C ILE A 60 -1.05 35.79 -4.82
N ILE A 61 -2.16 36.01 -5.52
CA ILE A 61 -2.18 36.71 -6.81
C ILE A 61 -1.73 38.17 -6.66
N LEU A 62 -2.10 38.84 -5.57
CA LEU A 62 -1.69 40.22 -5.29
C LEU A 62 -0.19 40.30 -5.05
N GLU A 63 0.40 39.38 -4.27
CA GLU A 63 1.87 39.30 -4.13
C GLU A 63 2.57 38.92 -5.43
N LEU A 64 2.00 37.98 -6.17
CA LEU A 64 2.55 37.54 -7.45
C LEU A 64 2.58 38.70 -8.46
N SER A 65 1.56 39.58 -8.45
CA SER A 65 1.48 40.76 -9.32
C SER A 65 2.55 41.81 -9.03
N LYS A 66 3.13 41.85 -7.82
CA LYS A 66 4.25 42.76 -7.48
C LYS A 66 5.58 42.33 -8.10
N VAL A 67 5.65 41.07 -8.55
CA VAL A 67 6.89 40.43 -9.01
C VAL A 67 6.80 40.03 -10.48
N LEU A 68 5.60 40.06 -11.08
CA LEU A 68 5.41 39.79 -12.50
C LEU A 68 5.89 40.97 -13.36
N PRO A 69 6.54 40.69 -14.50
CA PRO A 69 6.96 41.72 -15.44
C PRO A 69 5.72 42.32 -16.17
N LEU A 70 5.66 43.65 -16.25
CA LEU A 70 4.48 44.44 -16.69
C LEU A 70 4.16 44.29 -18.19
N ASP A 71 5.08 43.74 -18.97
CA ASP A 71 5.05 43.55 -20.41
C ASP A 71 4.42 42.21 -20.85
N GLN A 72 4.09 41.33 -19.91
CA GLN A 72 3.47 40.03 -20.22
C GLN A 72 1.99 39.95 -19.81
N PRO A 73 1.10 39.42 -20.68
CA PRO A 73 -0.29 39.22 -20.32
C PRO A 73 -0.40 38.16 -19.22
N ALA A 74 -1.09 38.50 -18.12
CA ALA A 74 -1.28 37.60 -17.00
C ALA A 74 -1.88 36.23 -17.45
N PRO A 75 -1.32 35.10 -16.99
CA PRO A 75 -1.82 33.76 -17.29
C PRO A 75 -3.33 33.60 -17.07
N LEU A 76 -3.99 32.80 -17.91
CA LEU A 76 -5.43 32.52 -17.86
C LEU A 76 -5.93 32.10 -16.47
N GLY A 77 -5.15 31.29 -15.75
CA GLY A 77 -5.47 30.87 -14.37
C GLY A 77 -5.53 32.03 -13.37
N ILE A 78 -4.72 33.07 -13.55
CA ILE A 78 -4.73 34.27 -12.70
C ILE A 78 -5.95 35.13 -13.03
N ARG A 79 -6.28 35.29 -14.33
CA ARG A 79 -7.45 36.03 -14.79
C ARG A 79 -8.77 35.39 -14.31
N MET A 80 -8.86 34.07 -14.35
CA MET A 80 -10.02 33.33 -13.83
C MET A 80 -10.14 33.42 -12.32
N ALA A 81 -9.03 33.30 -11.59
CA ALA A 81 -9.05 33.43 -10.14
C ALA A 81 -9.44 34.85 -9.68
N SER A 82 -9.00 35.90 -10.39
CA SER A 82 -9.39 37.28 -10.08
C SER A 82 -10.86 37.57 -10.41
N LEU A 83 -11.38 37.02 -11.52
CA LEU A 83 -12.80 37.08 -11.86
C LEU A 83 -13.66 36.40 -10.78
N LEU A 84 -13.31 35.17 -10.39
CA LEU A 84 -14.00 34.42 -9.33
C LEU A 84 -13.96 35.14 -7.99
N TYR A 85 -12.84 35.81 -7.67
CA TYR A 85 -12.74 36.63 -6.46
C TYR A 85 -13.65 37.87 -6.51
N ARG A 86 -13.82 38.52 -7.66
CA ARG A 86 -14.75 39.65 -7.84
C ARG A 86 -16.21 39.24 -7.63
N VAL A 87 -16.57 38.04 -8.08
CA VAL A 87 -17.95 37.51 -7.99
C VAL A 87 -18.18 36.68 -6.72
N ARG A 88 -17.21 36.61 -5.79
CA ARG A 88 -17.24 35.70 -4.62
C ARG A 88 -18.48 35.82 -3.75
N TYR A 89 -19.00 37.03 -3.55
CA TYR A 89 -20.20 37.22 -2.72
C TYR A 89 -21.46 36.68 -3.38
N ALA A 90 -21.57 36.77 -4.71
CA ALA A 90 -22.66 36.14 -5.45
C ALA A 90 -22.52 34.60 -5.42
N LEU A 91 -21.30 34.07 -5.50
CA LEU A 91 -21.03 32.64 -5.35
C LEU A 91 -21.38 32.14 -3.92
N TYR A 92 -21.06 32.92 -2.88
CA TYR A 92 -21.45 32.60 -1.51
C TYR A 92 -22.97 32.65 -1.30
N ALA A 93 -23.66 33.63 -1.88
CA ALA A 93 -25.12 33.72 -1.82
C ALA A 93 -25.79 32.52 -2.52
N MET A 94 -25.27 32.12 -3.69
CA MET A 94 -25.76 30.97 -4.43
C MET A 94 -25.52 29.65 -3.67
N SER A 95 -24.35 29.46 -3.06
CA SER A 95 -24.06 28.24 -2.28
C SER A 95 -24.90 28.16 -1.00
N ALA A 96 -25.14 29.29 -0.33
CA ALA A 96 -26.03 29.36 0.82
C ALA A 96 -27.48 29.02 0.42
N ALA A 97 -27.98 29.55 -0.70
CA ALA A 97 -29.30 29.22 -1.21
C ALA A 97 -29.45 27.73 -1.54
N LEU A 98 -28.43 27.11 -2.14
CA LEU A 98 -28.39 25.68 -2.46
C LEU A 98 -28.44 24.80 -1.20
N MET A 99 -27.71 25.19 -0.15
CA MET A 99 -27.73 24.51 1.14
C MET A 99 -29.10 24.59 1.82
N ILE A 100 -29.75 25.76 1.76
CA ILE A 100 -31.11 25.95 2.29
C ILE A 100 -32.10 25.06 1.52
N PHE A 101 -32.01 25.05 0.18
CA PHE A 101 -32.91 24.25 -0.66
C PHE A 101 -32.73 22.74 -0.44
N ALA A 102 -31.49 22.28 -0.29
CA ALA A 102 -31.18 20.89 0.06
C ALA A 102 -31.70 20.50 1.45
N GLY A 103 -31.56 21.39 2.43
CA GLY A 103 -32.08 21.19 3.79
C GLY A 103 -33.60 21.07 3.82
N VAL A 104 -34.31 21.98 3.13
CA VAL A 104 -35.78 21.93 3.02
C VAL A 104 -36.24 20.65 2.30
N SER A 105 -35.55 20.25 1.23
CA SER A 105 -35.87 19.03 0.49
C SER A 105 -35.68 17.76 1.34
N LEU A 106 -34.64 17.72 2.18
CA LEU A 106 -34.38 16.60 3.09
C LEU A 106 -35.45 16.49 4.18
N VAL A 107 -35.85 17.61 4.78
CA VAL A 107 -36.94 17.64 5.78
C VAL A 107 -38.25 17.14 5.16
N TYR A 108 -38.55 17.56 3.93
CA TYR A 108 -39.75 17.11 3.21
C TYR A 108 -39.71 15.60 2.90
N ALA A 109 -38.55 15.07 2.49
CA ALA A 109 -38.38 13.65 2.22
C ALA A 109 -38.54 12.78 3.48
N VAL A 110 -37.97 13.21 4.61
CA VAL A 110 -38.10 12.51 5.90
C VAL A 110 -39.56 12.52 6.38
N ALA A 111 -40.24 13.67 6.30
CA ALA A 111 -41.66 13.77 6.67
C ALA A 111 -42.55 12.83 5.82
N LYS A 112 -42.23 12.69 4.53
CA LYS A 112 -42.96 11.79 3.62
C LYS A 112 -42.72 10.30 3.96
N ILE A 113 -41.50 9.91 4.33
CA ILE A 113 -41.15 8.54 4.70
C ILE A 113 -41.80 8.12 6.02
N VAL A 114 -41.85 9.03 7.00
CA VAL A 114 -42.52 8.80 8.29
C VAL A 114 -44.03 8.60 8.10
N ASN A 115 -44.66 9.35 7.18
CA ASN A 115 -46.08 9.15 6.85
C ASN A 115 -46.37 7.84 6.10
N THR A 116 -45.38 7.24 5.42
CA THR A 116 -45.56 5.96 4.72
C THR A 116 -45.28 4.72 5.58
N LEU A 117 -44.72 4.88 6.78
CA LEU A 117 -44.34 3.77 7.67
C LEU A 117 -45.30 3.55 8.85
N SER A 118 -46.42 4.27 8.94
CA SER A 118 -47.50 3.97 9.91
C SER A 118 -48.49 2.94 9.37
N VAL A 119 -48.09 1.67 9.24
CA VAL A 119 -49.01 0.52 9.18
C VAL A 119 -48.41 -0.72 9.86
N SER A 120 -49.18 -1.26 10.81
CA SER A 120 -49.22 -2.61 11.41
C SER A 120 -47.97 -3.20 12.10
N THR A 121 -47.93 -3.10 13.44
CA THR A 121 -47.35 -4.12 14.31
C THR A 121 -48.39 -5.21 14.58
N GLU A 122 -48.41 -6.26 13.76
CA GLU A 122 -48.88 -7.59 14.13
C GLU A 122 -47.68 -8.54 14.13
N ALA A 123 -47.13 -8.79 15.32
CA ALA A 123 -46.19 -9.88 15.52
C ALA A 123 -46.95 -11.05 16.14
N LYS A 124 -47.16 -12.07 15.30
CA LYS A 124 -47.82 -13.34 15.63
C LYS A 124 -46.83 -14.21 16.41
N ASP A 125 -47.19 -14.52 17.65
CA ASP A 125 -46.53 -15.52 18.50
C ASP A 125 -46.49 -16.90 17.80
N ILE A 126 -45.29 -17.47 17.67
CA ILE A 126 -45.11 -18.89 17.33
C ILE A 126 -44.15 -19.53 18.35
N SER A 127 -44.75 -20.40 19.16
CA SER A 127 -44.19 -21.57 19.85
C SER A 127 -43.02 -21.39 20.84
N ARG A 128 -43.39 -21.09 22.09
CA ARG A 128 -42.77 -21.72 23.27
C ARG A 128 -43.57 -22.99 23.61
N ASN A 129 -43.08 -24.15 23.20
CA ASN A 129 -43.34 -25.42 23.88
C ASN A 129 -42.40 -26.50 23.35
N ASN A 130 -41.27 -26.67 24.03
CA ASN A 130 -40.62 -27.96 24.22
C ASN A 130 -39.47 -27.81 25.24
N ASN A 131 -39.83 -27.87 26.51
CA ASN A 131 -38.91 -28.22 27.58
C ASN A 131 -39.52 -29.41 28.31
N GLN A 132 -39.06 -30.62 27.98
CA GLN A 132 -38.81 -31.74 28.89
C GLN A 132 -38.63 -33.03 28.08
N ALA A 133 -37.37 -33.33 27.70
CA ALA A 133 -36.81 -34.68 27.65
C ALA A 133 -35.36 -34.63 27.10
N ALA A 134 -34.38 -34.53 27.99
CA ALA A 134 -33.00 -34.95 27.76
C ALA A 134 -32.41 -35.25 29.15
N VAL A 135 -32.58 -36.47 29.65
CA VAL A 135 -31.61 -37.57 29.54
C VAL A 135 -30.19 -37.06 29.74
N ALA A 136 -29.71 -37.26 30.98
CA ALA A 136 -28.31 -37.17 31.33
C ALA A 136 -27.51 -38.18 30.51
N GLY A 137 -26.59 -37.67 29.70
CA GLY A 137 -25.50 -38.44 29.11
C GLY A 137 -24.21 -37.67 29.37
N PRO A 138 -23.23 -38.23 30.12
CA PRO A 138 -21.89 -37.68 30.16
C PRO A 138 -21.20 -38.03 28.82
N ASN A 139 -20.21 -37.23 28.42
CA ASN A 139 -19.32 -37.43 27.26
C ASN A 139 -19.66 -36.63 25.98
N GLY A 140 -19.92 -35.33 26.13
CA GLY A 140 -19.74 -34.33 25.06
C GLY A 140 -18.37 -33.63 25.07
N GLY A 141 -17.44 -34.10 25.92
CA GLY A 141 -16.16 -33.44 26.22
C GLY A 141 -14.95 -33.92 25.42
N GLU A 142 -15.09 -34.89 24.52
CA GLU A 142 -13.96 -35.48 23.79
C GLU A 142 -14.20 -35.44 22.27
N ALA A 143 -14.23 -34.23 21.69
CA ALA A 143 -13.98 -34.04 20.27
C ALA A 143 -13.56 -32.59 19.94
N VAL A 144 -12.81 -31.94 20.83
CA VAL A 144 -11.86 -30.90 20.39
C VAL A 144 -10.49 -31.56 20.44
N VAL A 145 -10.31 -32.54 19.53
CA VAL A 145 -8.98 -33.03 19.18
C VAL A 145 -8.17 -31.79 18.85
N ALA A 146 -7.06 -31.61 19.58
CA ALA A 146 -6.14 -30.49 19.47
C ALA A 146 -6.02 -30.05 18.01
N ILE A 147 -6.63 -28.90 17.68
CA ILE A 147 -6.40 -28.26 16.39
C ILE A 147 -4.89 -27.99 16.39
N PRO A 148 -4.12 -28.58 15.46
CA PRO A 148 -2.70 -28.33 15.39
C PRO A 148 -2.49 -26.82 15.37
N SER A 149 -1.54 -26.32 16.15
CA SER A 149 -1.22 -24.90 16.29
C SER A 149 -0.75 -24.22 14.99
N GLY A 150 -0.82 -24.90 13.85
CA GLY A 150 -0.69 -24.30 12.53
C GLY A 150 -1.97 -23.56 12.17
N ALA A 151 -1.90 -22.23 12.10
CA ALA A 151 -3.05 -21.41 11.73
C ALA A 151 -3.49 -21.69 10.28
N GLY A 152 -4.61 -22.41 10.08
CA GLY A 152 -5.28 -22.56 8.79
C GLY A 152 -5.51 -24.01 8.32
N LEU A 153 -6.27 -24.17 7.22
CA LEU A 153 -6.40 -25.46 6.53
C LEU A 153 -5.08 -25.85 5.86
N ALA A 154 -4.84 -27.17 5.75
CA ALA A 154 -3.75 -27.70 4.93
C ALA A 154 -3.90 -27.23 3.47
N LEU A 155 -2.77 -26.93 2.80
CA LEU A 155 -2.78 -26.31 1.46
C LEU A 155 -3.48 -27.17 0.40
N ASP A 156 -3.39 -28.50 0.50
CA ASP A 156 -4.07 -29.45 -0.39
C ASP A 156 -5.60 -29.48 -0.21
N LYS A 157 -6.11 -28.81 0.83
CA LYS A 157 -7.54 -28.63 1.13
C LYS A 157 -8.04 -27.22 0.80
N VAL A 158 -7.28 -26.44 0.03
CA VAL A 158 -7.70 -25.11 -0.43
C VAL A 158 -8.06 -25.18 -1.91
N TRP A 159 -9.33 -24.98 -2.24
CA TRP A 159 -9.82 -24.95 -3.62
C TRP A 159 -10.85 -23.83 -3.83
N LEU A 160 -11.08 -23.43 -5.08
CA LEU A 160 -12.14 -22.51 -5.44
C LEU A 160 -13.50 -23.21 -5.24
N ALA A 161 -14.23 -22.81 -4.21
CA ALA A 161 -15.51 -23.42 -3.83
C ALA A 161 -16.67 -22.84 -4.64
N GLU A 162 -16.63 -21.54 -4.93
CA GLU A 162 -17.67 -20.84 -5.67
C GLU A 162 -17.07 -19.66 -6.44
N GLN A 163 -17.60 -19.38 -7.63
CA GLN A 163 -17.29 -18.20 -8.42
C GLN A 163 -18.58 -17.59 -8.94
N GLY A 164 -18.75 -16.28 -8.72
CA GLY A 164 -19.92 -15.53 -9.15
C GLY A 164 -19.56 -14.21 -9.80
N GLU A 165 -20.57 -13.40 -10.10
CA GLU A 165 -20.34 -12.05 -10.64
C GLU A 165 -19.65 -11.17 -9.59
N GLY A 166 -18.41 -10.77 -9.88
CA GLY A 166 -17.65 -9.87 -9.02
C GLY A 166 -16.95 -10.51 -7.82
N TYR A 167 -16.95 -11.85 -7.68
CA TYR A 167 -16.21 -12.51 -6.60
C TYR A 167 -15.79 -13.96 -6.87
N GLU A 168 -14.80 -14.39 -6.11
CA GLU A 168 -14.40 -15.79 -5.90
C GLU A 168 -14.46 -16.12 -4.40
N PHE A 169 -14.85 -17.34 -4.08
CA PHE A 169 -14.92 -17.85 -2.71
C PHE A 169 -14.22 -19.21 -2.62
N TYR A 170 -13.35 -19.38 -1.63
CA TYR A 170 -12.48 -20.54 -1.48
C TYR A 170 -12.85 -21.36 -0.23
N SER A 171 -12.52 -22.65 -0.24
CA SER A 171 -12.85 -23.60 0.82
C SER A 171 -12.30 -23.25 2.21
N ASN A 172 -11.29 -22.39 2.29
CA ASN A 172 -10.73 -21.88 3.54
C ASN A 172 -11.37 -20.57 4.03
N GLY A 173 -12.47 -20.13 3.40
CA GLY A 173 -13.19 -18.92 3.74
C GLY A 173 -12.63 -17.64 3.12
N ALA A 174 -11.58 -17.72 2.27
CA ALA A 174 -11.12 -16.55 1.52
C ALA A 174 -12.21 -16.10 0.53
N ARG A 175 -12.50 -14.80 0.52
CA ARG A 175 -13.36 -14.17 -0.49
C ARG A 175 -12.58 -13.08 -1.20
N VAL A 176 -12.44 -13.21 -2.51
CA VAL A 176 -11.75 -12.25 -3.38
C VAL A 176 -12.78 -11.50 -4.21
N LEU A 177 -12.85 -10.19 -4.05
CA LEU A 177 -13.69 -9.31 -4.85
C LEU A 177 -12.94 -8.92 -6.13
N THR A 178 -13.61 -9.02 -7.28
CA THR A 178 -12.99 -8.83 -8.61
C THR A 178 -13.47 -7.58 -9.33
N GLU A 179 -14.26 -6.72 -8.69
CA GLU A 179 -14.83 -5.51 -9.30
C GLU A 179 -13.76 -4.50 -9.76
N PHE A 180 -12.57 -4.51 -9.14
CA PHE A 180 -11.43 -3.66 -9.52
C PHE A 180 -10.39 -4.40 -10.39
N ALA A 181 -10.67 -5.64 -10.80
CA ALA A 181 -9.70 -6.44 -11.52
C ALA A 181 -9.38 -5.84 -12.90
N THR A 182 -8.10 -5.81 -13.24
CA THR A 182 -7.53 -5.36 -14.50
C THR A 182 -6.42 -6.32 -14.96
N THR A 183 -5.93 -6.10 -16.17
CA THR A 183 -4.85 -6.88 -16.80
C THR A 183 -3.56 -6.07 -16.88
N GLY A 184 -2.44 -6.74 -17.14
CA GLY A 184 -1.12 -6.11 -17.22
C GLY A 184 -0.23 -6.76 -18.28
N ALA A 185 1.08 -6.60 -18.12
CA ALA A 185 2.05 -7.37 -18.88
C ALA A 185 2.02 -8.84 -18.44
N LYS A 186 2.17 -9.77 -19.38
CA LYS A 186 2.28 -11.19 -19.03
C LYS A 186 3.54 -11.40 -18.18
N ARG A 187 3.46 -12.30 -17.19
CA ARG A 187 4.61 -12.66 -16.36
C ARG A 187 5.66 -13.38 -17.21
N SER A 188 6.89 -12.89 -17.12
CA SER A 188 8.07 -13.53 -17.68
C SER A 188 9.27 -13.08 -16.86
N PHE A 189 10.01 -14.01 -16.28
CA PHE A 189 11.16 -13.70 -15.43
C PHE A 189 12.16 -14.86 -15.42
N TYR A 190 13.41 -14.55 -15.10
CA TYR A 190 14.44 -15.56 -14.90
C TYR A 190 14.46 -16.07 -13.46
N ARG A 191 14.57 -17.39 -13.32
CA ARG A 191 15.06 -18.04 -12.10
C ARG A 191 16.55 -18.30 -12.26
N PHE A 192 17.37 -17.66 -11.42
CA PHE A 192 18.83 -17.86 -11.43
C PHE A 192 19.23 -18.87 -10.35
N GLU A 193 19.89 -19.96 -10.71
CA GLU A 193 20.45 -20.89 -9.73
C GLU A 193 21.54 -20.21 -8.88
N LEU A 194 21.45 -20.36 -7.55
CA LEU A 194 22.34 -19.65 -6.62
C LEU A 194 23.78 -20.18 -6.70
N GLU A 195 23.97 -21.48 -6.90
CA GLU A 195 25.29 -22.13 -6.94
C GLU A 195 26.12 -21.69 -8.14
N THR A 196 25.48 -21.51 -9.30
CA THR A 196 26.15 -21.17 -10.57
C THR A 196 26.11 -19.66 -10.87
N LEU A 197 25.59 -18.86 -9.94
CA LEU A 197 25.40 -17.41 -10.09
C LEU A 197 26.70 -16.67 -10.44
N ALA A 198 27.81 -17.08 -9.81
CA ALA A 198 29.12 -16.48 -9.99
C ALA A 198 29.72 -16.75 -11.40
N GLU A 199 29.43 -17.93 -11.96
CA GLU A 199 30.03 -18.44 -13.20
C GLU A 199 29.45 -17.79 -14.46
N GLY A 200 28.32 -17.09 -14.35
CA GLY A 200 27.69 -16.38 -15.48
C GLY A 200 27.09 -17.30 -16.56
N SER A 201 27.35 -18.59 -16.48
CA SER A 201 26.71 -19.68 -17.25
C SER A 201 25.35 -20.09 -16.68
N GLY A 202 24.98 -19.54 -15.51
CA GLY A 202 23.85 -19.97 -14.71
C GLY A 202 22.64 -20.30 -15.55
N LYS A 203 22.25 -21.57 -15.51
CA LYS A 203 21.02 -22.06 -16.12
C LYS A 203 19.90 -21.15 -15.63
N ALA A 204 19.38 -20.34 -16.55
CA ALA A 204 18.36 -19.38 -16.25
C ALA A 204 17.13 -19.84 -17.00
N GLU A 205 16.18 -20.39 -16.26
CA GLU A 205 14.89 -20.79 -16.80
C GLU A 205 13.97 -19.57 -16.82
N ILE A 206 13.27 -19.38 -17.95
CA ILE A 206 12.22 -18.38 -18.05
C ILE A 206 10.93 -19.02 -17.53
N LEU A 207 10.36 -18.40 -16.50
CA LEU A 207 9.11 -18.83 -15.89
C LEU A 207 8.03 -17.75 -16.10
N SER A 208 6.77 -18.20 -16.06
CA SER A 208 5.60 -17.33 -16.17
C SER A 208 4.60 -17.51 -15.03
N SER A 209 4.65 -18.63 -14.29
CA SER A 209 3.87 -18.81 -13.07
C SER A 209 4.55 -18.06 -11.91
N PRO A 210 3.79 -17.35 -11.04
CA PRO A 210 4.38 -16.73 -9.86
C PRO A 210 4.99 -17.78 -8.92
N VAL A 211 6.11 -17.43 -8.30
CA VAL A 211 6.89 -18.30 -7.40
C VAL A 211 6.92 -17.80 -5.95
N GLY A 212 6.32 -16.64 -5.69
CA GLY A 212 6.36 -15.99 -4.39
C GLY A 212 5.30 -14.93 -4.15
N ILE A 213 5.29 -14.39 -2.94
CA ILE A 213 4.41 -13.32 -2.48
C ILE A 213 5.27 -12.22 -1.85
N VAL A 214 5.04 -10.96 -2.22
CA VAL A 214 5.59 -9.80 -1.53
C VAL A 214 4.46 -9.06 -0.83
N TYR A 215 4.57 -8.88 0.49
CA TYR A 215 3.66 -8.11 1.32
C TYR A 215 4.09 -6.65 1.39
N HIS A 216 3.11 -5.76 1.25
CA HIS A 216 3.25 -4.30 1.24
C HIS A 216 2.27 -3.67 2.19
N VAL A 217 2.58 -2.47 2.66
CA VAL A 217 1.59 -1.57 3.24
C VAL A 217 1.45 -0.32 2.39
N SER A 218 0.24 0.23 2.27
CA SER A 218 -0.04 1.34 1.37
C SER A 218 0.50 2.70 1.86
N GLU A 219 0.99 2.77 3.09
CA GLU A 219 1.44 4.00 3.79
C GLU A 219 0.45 5.17 3.66
N SER A 220 -0.85 4.85 3.69
CA SER A 220 -1.92 5.82 3.47
C SER A 220 -2.24 6.60 4.75
N ASP A 221 -2.85 7.79 4.59
CA ASP A 221 -3.36 8.55 5.74
C ASP A 221 -4.54 7.82 6.38
N LEU A 222 -4.43 7.50 7.67
CA LEU A 222 -5.43 6.69 8.36
C LEU A 222 -6.43 7.55 9.14
N LEU A 223 -7.71 7.32 8.89
CA LEU A 223 -8.78 7.78 9.78
C LEU A 223 -8.93 6.81 10.97
N PRO A 224 -9.47 7.25 12.12
CA PRO A 224 -9.77 6.36 13.23
C PRO A 224 -10.67 5.19 12.80
N PHE A 225 -10.35 3.96 13.22
CA PHE A 225 -11.19 2.79 12.93
C PHE A 225 -12.39 2.75 13.88
N ALA A 226 -13.36 3.63 13.64
CA ALA A 226 -14.59 3.74 14.42
C ALA A 226 -15.81 3.90 13.51
N ASN A 227 -16.97 3.44 13.99
CA ASN A 227 -18.22 3.47 13.23
C ASN A 227 -18.60 4.88 12.72
N SER A 228 -18.28 5.93 13.49
CA SER A 228 -18.50 7.33 13.09
C SER A 228 -17.74 7.74 11.82
N PHE A 229 -16.68 7.02 11.45
CA PHE A 229 -15.87 7.27 10.25
C PHE A 229 -16.18 6.28 9.11
N ASN A 230 -17.16 5.37 9.25
CA ASN A 230 -17.40 4.27 8.30
C ASN A 230 -17.51 4.73 6.84
N SER A 231 -18.30 5.77 6.55
CA SER A 231 -18.43 6.29 5.19
C SER A 231 -17.12 6.87 4.65
N SER A 232 -16.35 7.56 5.49
CA SER A 232 -15.06 8.12 5.10
C SER A 232 -14.01 7.04 4.88
N LEU A 233 -13.99 5.99 5.70
CA LEU A 233 -13.14 4.82 5.54
C LEU A 233 -13.43 4.12 4.21
N LYS A 234 -14.71 3.82 3.93
CA LYS A 234 -15.10 3.22 2.66
C LYS A 234 -14.71 4.08 1.45
N HIS A 235 -14.83 5.40 1.55
CA HIS A 235 -14.42 6.31 0.50
C HIS A 235 -12.90 6.31 0.28
N GLN A 236 -12.11 6.36 1.36
CA GLN A 236 -10.64 6.25 1.28
C GLN A 236 -10.20 4.92 0.67
N SER A 237 -10.73 3.80 1.15
CA SER A 237 -10.41 2.48 0.61
C SER A 237 -10.75 2.42 -0.88
N ARG A 238 -11.91 2.94 -1.30
CA ARG A 238 -12.29 2.99 -2.71
C ARG A 238 -11.32 3.83 -3.55
N SER A 239 -10.90 5.01 -3.06
CA SER A 239 -9.90 5.82 -3.77
C SER A 239 -8.54 5.13 -3.89
N LEU A 240 -8.11 4.39 -2.87
CA LEU A 240 -6.90 3.55 -2.94
C LEU A 240 -7.04 2.46 -4.00
N LEU A 241 -8.19 1.77 -4.05
CA LEU A 241 -8.48 0.72 -5.04
C LEU A 241 -8.51 1.26 -6.47
N GLU A 242 -9.16 2.41 -6.69
CA GLU A 242 -9.20 3.10 -8.00
C GLU A 242 -7.79 3.52 -8.44
N TYR A 243 -6.98 4.06 -7.52
CA TYR A 243 -5.59 4.41 -7.78
C TYR A 243 -4.74 3.18 -8.12
N ALA A 244 -4.86 2.11 -7.33
CA ALA A 244 -4.16 0.85 -7.56
C ALA A 244 -4.53 0.24 -8.91
N GLN A 245 -5.81 0.25 -9.28
CA GLN A 245 -6.29 -0.23 -10.59
C GLN A 245 -5.71 0.62 -11.73
N GLN A 246 -5.81 1.95 -11.64
CA GLN A 246 -5.33 2.87 -12.67
C GLN A 246 -3.83 2.70 -12.95
N HIS A 247 -3.04 2.47 -11.90
CA HIS A 247 -1.59 2.32 -11.98
C HIS A 247 -1.11 0.87 -12.04
N ARG A 248 -2.04 -0.10 -12.02
CA ARG A 248 -1.79 -1.55 -11.99
C ARG A 248 -0.86 -1.93 -10.82
N LEU A 249 -1.09 -1.32 -9.66
CA LEU A 249 -0.34 -1.58 -8.44
C LEU A 249 -0.89 -2.80 -7.75
N TYR A 250 0.02 -3.68 -7.31
CA TYR A 250 -0.29 -4.92 -6.60
C TYR A 250 -1.20 -5.89 -7.37
N ASN A 251 -1.20 -7.14 -6.96
CA ASN A 251 -2.17 -8.12 -7.43
C ASN A 251 -3.41 -8.08 -6.53
N TYR A 252 -3.21 -7.86 -5.23
CA TYR A 252 -4.27 -7.82 -4.24
C TYR A 252 -4.12 -6.62 -3.31
N VAL A 253 -5.25 -6.04 -2.91
CA VAL A 253 -5.34 -5.05 -1.84
C VAL A 253 -6.30 -5.57 -0.79
N ILE A 254 -5.87 -5.54 0.48
CA ILE A 254 -6.68 -5.88 1.64
C ILE A 254 -7.01 -4.58 2.37
N ASP A 255 -8.27 -4.16 2.29
CA ASP A 255 -8.71 -2.92 2.91
C ASP A 255 -8.81 -3.05 4.43
N ARG A 256 -9.08 -1.93 5.13
CA ARG A 256 -9.15 -1.95 6.59
C ARG A 256 -10.29 -2.79 7.18
N PHE A 257 -11.27 -3.20 6.38
CA PHE A 257 -12.37 -4.07 6.81
C PHE A 257 -12.05 -5.56 6.57
N GLY A 258 -10.83 -5.89 6.11
CA GLY A 258 -10.44 -7.26 5.77
C GLY A 258 -11.04 -7.74 4.45
N ARG A 259 -11.53 -6.85 3.59
CA ARG A 259 -12.00 -7.24 2.26
C ARG A 259 -10.81 -7.35 1.33
N THR A 260 -10.71 -8.49 0.66
CA THR A 260 -9.66 -8.75 -0.33
C THR A 260 -10.15 -8.38 -1.72
N TYR A 261 -9.44 -7.49 -2.38
CA TYR A 261 -9.71 -7.05 -3.74
C TYR A 261 -8.60 -7.51 -4.66
N ARG A 262 -8.95 -8.16 -5.77
CA ARG A 262 -8.01 -8.39 -6.87
C ARG A 262 -7.92 -7.11 -7.70
N ILE A 263 -6.70 -6.62 -7.88
CA ILE A 263 -6.38 -5.47 -8.73
C ILE A 263 -5.81 -5.97 -10.05
N VAL A 264 -4.60 -6.52 -10.07
CA VAL A 264 -4.04 -7.15 -11.28
C VAL A 264 -4.22 -8.66 -11.20
N ARG A 265 -4.85 -9.25 -12.24
CA ARG A 265 -5.05 -10.70 -12.33
C ARG A 265 -3.72 -11.46 -12.24
N ASP A 266 -3.75 -12.64 -11.61
CA ASP A 266 -2.56 -13.39 -11.21
C ASP A 266 -1.62 -13.72 -12.37
N GLU A 267 -2.13 -13.94 -13.58
CA GLU A 267 -1.34 -14.27 -14.77
C GLU A 267 -0.60 -13.06 -15.37
N PHE A 268 -0.78 -11.87 -14.80
CA PHE A 268 -0.11 -10.64 -15.19
C PHE A 268 0.74 -10.08 -14.05
N ALA A 269 1.84 -9.43 -14.43
CA ALA A 269 2.71 -8.72 -13.51
C ALA A 269 2.06 -7.40 -13.07
N ALA A 270 2.10 -7.14 -11.76
CA ALA A 270 1.68 -5.87 -11.18
C ALA A 270 2.89 -5.00 -10.87
N ASN A 271 2.70 -3.68 -10.85
CA ASN A 271 3.75 -2.72 -10.51
C ASN A 271 3.83 -2.58 -8.98
N HIS A 272 4.69 -3.36 -8.31
CA HIS A 272 4.75 -3.31 -6.85
C HIS A 272 6.14 -3.44 -6.22
N ALA A 273 7.06 -4.24 -6.78
CA ALA A 273 8.32 -4.51 -6.09
C ALA A 273 9.46 -3.56 -6.51
N GLY A 274 9.40 -3.05 -7.76
CA GLY A 274 10.48 -2.27 -8.35
C GLY A 274 11.83 -3.00 -8.29
N ASN A 275 12.91 -2.26 -8.10
CA ASN A 275 14.24 -2.85 -7.88
C ASN A 275 14.25 -3.66 -6.59
N SER A 276 14.28 -4.98 -6.76
CA SER A 276 14.10 -5.91 -5.65
C SER A 276 14.85 -7.21 -5.91
N ILE A 277 15.27 -7.86 -4.83
CA ILE A 277 16.07 -9.08 -4.84
C ILE A 277 15.58 -10.01 -3.73
N TRP A 278 15.38 -11.29 -4.04
CA TRP A 278 15.15 -12.32 -3.03
C TRP A 278 15.83 -13.63 -3.40
N SER A 279 16.12 -14.45 -2.40
CA SER A 279 16.62 -15.81 -2.56
C SER A 279 15.88 -16.75 -1.63
N ASP A 280 15.45 -17.90 -2.15
CA ASP A 280 14.90 -19.01 -1.37
C ASP A 280 15.98 -20.00 -0.89
N GLY A 281 17.26 -19.63 -1.04
CA GLY A 281 18.40 -20.49 -0.72
C GLY A 281 18.83 -21.43 -1.85
N ARG A 282 18.00 -21.63 -2.87
CA ARG A 282 18.34 -22.39 -4.09
C ARG A 282 18.46 -21.49 -5.31
N SER A 283 17.59 -20.50 -5.39
CA SER A 283 17.46 -19.60 -6.54
C SER A 283 17.42 -18.16 -6.11
N VAL A 284 17.88 -17.27 -6.99
CA VAL A 284 17.81 -15.82 -6.86
C VAL A 284 16.83 -15.27 -7.88
N TYR A 285 16.00 -14.33 -7.43
CA TYR A 285 15.03 -13.62 -8.25
C TYR A 285 15.34 -12.12 -8.21
N ILE A 286 15.26 -11.48 -9.37
CA ILE A 286 15.53 -10.05 -9.57
C ILE A 286 14.25 -9.40 -10.14
N ASN A 287 13.94 -8.18 -9.68
CA ASN A 287 12.72 -7.43 -10.04
C ASN A 287 11.45 -8.27 -9.83
N LEU A 288 11.06 -8.39 -8.56
CA LEU A 288 10.06 -9.36 -8.10
C LEU A 288 8.65 -9.09 -8.64
N SER A 289 8.39 -7.99 -9.33
CA SER A 289 7.08 -7.62 -9.88
C SER A 289 6.50 -8.68 -10.83
N ALA A 290 7.37 -9.35 -11.61
CA ALA A 290 6.96 -10.40 -12.54
C ALA A 290 6.94 -11.79 -11.89
N SER A 291 7.82 -12.05 -10.92
CA SER A 291 7.99 -13.36 -10.28
C SER A 291 7.10 -13.57 -9.05
N PHE A 292 6.68 -12.50 -8.38
CA PHE A 292 5.94 -12.56 -7.12
C PHE A 292 4.56 -11.89 -7.27
N ILE A 293 3.62 -12.31 -6.43
CA ILE A 293 2.31 -11.71 -6.28
C ILE A 293 2.41 -10.60 -5.23
N GLY A 294 2.03 -9.37 -5.57
CA GLY A 294 2.00 -8.26 -4.61
C GLY A 294 0.69 -8.25 -3.81
N ILE A 295 0.77 -8.34 -2.48
CA ILE A 295 -0.38 -8.18 -1.57
C ILE A 295 -0.15 -6.92 -0.73
N CYS A 296 -1.00 -5.92 -0.92
CA CYS A 296 -0.92 -4.66 -0.19
C CYS A 296 -2.01 -4.56 0.88
N PHE A 297 -1.64 -4.13 2.07
CA PHE A 297 -2.56 -3.84 3.15
C PHE A 297 -2.79 -2.34 3.20
N GLU A 298 -4.05 -1.93 3.27
CA GLU A 298 -4.38 -0.54 3.57
C GLU A 298 -4.00 -0.23 5.02
N GLY A 299 -2.99 0.62 5.22
CA GLY A 299 -2.42 0.85 6.56
C GLY A 299 -1.20 1.77 6.55
N ARG A 300 -0.50 1.81 7.69
CA ARG A 300 0.88 2.31 7.83
C ARG A 300 1.77 1.20 8.41
N GLY A 301 3.06 1.21 8.08
CA GLY A 301 3.99 0.10 8.29
C GLY A 301 4.35 -0.26 9.74
N ALA A 302 3.53 0.11 10.73
CA ALA A 302 3.67 -0.35 12.10
C ALA A 302 3.04 -1.74 12.32
N ALA A 303 3.51 -2.47 13.34
CA ALA A 303 2.81 -3.63 13.87
C ALA A 303 1.35 -3.32 14.26
N MET A 304 0.56 -4.37 14.50
CA MET A 304 -0.86 -4.27 14.86
C MET A 304 -1.18 -3.13 15.85
N GLY A 305 -2.22 -2.36 15.57
CA GLY A 305 -2.62 -1.26 16.44
C GLY A 305 -3.53 -0.24 15.76
N ALA A 306 -3.81 0.87 16.45
CA ALA A 306 -4.71 1.92 15.95
C ALA A 306 -4.26 2.55 14.62
N GLU A 307 -2.96 2.53 14.35
CA GLU A 307 -2.33 3.02 13.11
C GLU A 307 -1.69 1.89 12.26
N GLY A 308 -1.75 0.64 12.73
CA GLY A 308 -1.21 -0.53 12.02
C GLY A 308 -2.29 -1.35 11.31
N ILE A 309 -1.97 -2.60 10.95
CA ILE A 309 -2.95 -3.57 10.45
C ILE A 309 -3.80 -4.16 11.57
N ASN A 310 -5.00 -4.66 11.25
CA ASN A 310 -5.92 -5.26 12.23
C ASN A 310 -6.19 -6.76 11.98
N GLU A 311 -6.87 -7.40 12.92
CA GLU A 311 -7.20 -8.83 12.87
C GLU A 311 -7.99 -9.24 11.62
N ALA A 312 -8.90 -8.39 11.12
CA ALA A 312 -9.65 -8.70 9.91
C ALA A 312 -8.72 -8.75 8.68
N GLN A 313 -7.73 -7.86 8.64
CA GLN A 313 -6.69 -7.88 7.60
C GLN A 313 -5.75 -9.08 7.74
N ILE A 314 -5.35 -9.44 8.97
CA ILE A 314 -4.53 -10.65 9.21
C ILE A 314 -5.28 -11.92 8.76
N TYR A 315 -6.55 -12.06 9.11
CA TYR A 315 -7.37 -13.19 8.68
C TYR A 315 -7.49 -13.26 7.15
N ALA A 316 -7.79 -12.12 6.51
CA ALA A 316 -7.89 -12.03 5.06
C ALA A 316 -6.56 -12.39 4.39
N ALA A 317 -5.44 -11.89 4.91
CA ALA A 317 -4.12 -12.19 4.38
C ALA A 317 -3.72 -13.65 4.58
N ARG A 318 -3.99 -14.25 5.74
CA ARG A 318 -3.73 -15.67 6.02
C ARG A 318 -4.47 -16.56 5.03
N THR A 319 -5.77 -16.33 4.86
CA THR A 319 -6.61 -17.14 3.97
C THR A 319 -6.24 -16.94 2.49
N LEU A 320 -5.96 -15.70 2.05
CA LEU A 320 -5.46 -15.41 0.70
C LEU A 320 -4.08 -16.04 0.44
N THR A 321 -3.17 -15.98 1.42
CA THR A 321 -1.84 -16.58 1.32
C THR A 321 -1.94 -18.08 1.09
N ALA A 322 -2.79 -18.78 1.86
CA ALA A 322 -3.02 -20.20 1.68
C ALA A 322 -3.62 -20.52 0.30
N VAL A 323 -4.54 -19.69 -0.21
CA VAL A 323 -5.06 -19.81 -1.59
C VAL A 323 -3.96 -19.72 -2.62
N LEU A 324 -3.12 -18.69 -2.55
CA LEU A 324 -2.06 -18.46 -3.54
C LEU A 324 -0.97 -19.55 -3.46
N ARG A 325 -0.59 -19.95 -2.24
CA ARG A 325 0.37 -21.04 -2.03
C ARG A 325 -0.13 -22.37 -2.54
N SER A 326 -1.40 -22.70 -2.29
CA SER A 326 -2.02 -23.91 -2.83
C SER A 326 -2.12 -23.88 -4.35
N LYS A 327 -2.64 -22.77 -4.92
CA LYS A 327 -2.89 -22.62 -6.36
C LYS A 327 -1.61 -22.67 -7.21
N TYR A 328 -0.52 -22.09 -6.71
CA TYR A 328 0.72 -21.93 -7.48
C TYR A 328 1.89 -22.76 -6.95
N GLY A 329 1.71 -23.52 -5.86
CA GLY A 329 2.81 -24.23 -5.21
C GLY A 329 3.88 -23.28 -4.65
N ILE A 330 3.47 -22.11 -4.15
CA ILE A 330 4.42 -21.12 -3.60
C ILE A 330 4.98 -21.62 -2.26
N ASP A 331 6.29 -21.81 -2.23
CA ASP A 331 7.04 -22.18 -1.04
C ASP A 331 6.96 -21.09 0.05
N ASP A 332 6.94 -21.52 1.30
CA ASP A 332 6.97 -20.62 2.48
C ASP A 332 8.16 -19.65 2.40
N ALA A 333 9.31 -20.15 1.94
CA ALA A 333 10.54 -19.39 1.75
C ALA A 333 10.37 -18.16 0.83
N ASN A 334 9.40 -18.18 -0.08
CA ASN A 334 9.13 -17.10 -1.05
C ASN A 334 7.97 -16.19 -0.64
N CYS A 335 7.54 -16.22 0.61
CA CYS A 335 6.55 -15.28 1.15
C CYS A 335 7.26 -14.22 2.02
N VAL A 336 7.47 -13.01 1.50
CA VAL A 336 8.38 -11.99 2.07
C VAL A 336 7.76 -10.59 2.11
N THR A 337 8.37 -9.66 2.82
CA THR A 337 7.94 -8.24 2.86
C THR A 337 8.76 -7.38 1.91
N HIS A 338 8.20 -6.25 1.47
CA HIS A 338 8.89 -5.34 0.54
C HIS A 338 10.18 -4.77 1.14
N GLY A 339 10.17 -4.39 2.41
CA GLY A 339 11.34 -3.86 3.12
C GLY A 339 12.55 -4.81 3.14
N LEU A 340 12.34 -6.13 3.08
CA LEU A 340 13.44 -7.11 3.05
C LEU A 340 14.04 -7.32 1.66
N VAL A 341 13.32 -6.96 0.59
CA VAL A 341 13.74 -7.22 -0.80
C VAL A 341 14.14 -5.97 -1.54
N SER A 342 13.77 -4.79 -1.05
CA SER A 342 13.94 -3.52 -1.76
C SER A 342 15.41 -3.06 -1.80
N VAL A 343 15.90 -2.75 -3.00
CA VAL A 343 17.28 -2.31 -3.23
C VAL A 343 17.36 -1.09 -4.14
N ASN A 344 18.44 -0.31 -4.01
CA ASN A 344 18.79 0.74 -4.95
C ASN A 344 20.06 0.35 -5.73
N PRO A 345 19.93 -0.06 -7.01
CA PRO A 345 21.07 -0.45 -7.85
C PRO A 345 22.12 0.65 -8.05
N SER A 346 21.74 1.92 -7.96
CA SER A 346 22.63 3.07 -8.24
C SER A 346 23.63 3.31 -7.11
N ASN A 347 23.17 3.25 -5.84
CA ASN A 347 24.05 3.43 -4.68
C ASN A 347 24.46 2.11 -4.01
N ARG A 348 23.93 0.97 -4.50
CA ARG A 348 24.19 -0.39 -3.99
C ARG A 348 23.78 -0.60 -2.54
N LEU A 349 22.72 0.07 -2.09
CA LEU A 349 22.18 -0.09 -0.75
C LEU A 349 20.82 -0.80 -0.76
N MET A 350 20.55 -1.55 0.31
CA MET A 350 19.22 -1.99 0.71
C MET A 350 18.35 -0.81 1.17
N GLY A 351 17.04 -1.01 1.23
CA GLY A 351 16.14 -0.08 1.90
C GLY A 351 15.67 1.09 1.05
N TYR A 352 15.50 0.90 -0.27
CA TYR A 352 14.85 1.92 -1.11
C TYR A 352 13.39 2.12 -0.69
N HIS A 353 12.73 1.04 -0.30
CA HIS A 353 11.51 1.01 0.49
C HIS A 353 11.79 0.25 1.80
N THR A 354 11.15 0.68 2.89
CA THR A 354 11.38 0.15 4.24
C THR A 354 10.10 -0.36 4.90
N ASP A 355 8.99 -0.41 4.17
CA ASP A 355 7.74 -0.94 4.70
C ASP A 355 7.93 -2.41 5.11
N TRP A 356 7.62 -2.69 6.38
CA TRP A 356 7.80 -4.00 7.00
C TRP A 356 9.21 -4.61 6.86
N VAL A 357 10.23 -3.77 6.96
CA VAL A 357 11.60 -4.21 7.27
C VAL A 357 11.71 -4.86 8.66
N SER A 358 10.72 -4.63 9.53
CA SER A 358 10.50 -5.32 10.81
C SER A 358 9.01 -5.49 11.09
N GLU A 359 8.69 -6.31 12.10
CA GLU A 359 7.37 -6.44 12.74
C GLU A 359 6.20 -6.95 11.87
N PHE A 360 6.45 -7.43 10.65
CA PHE A 360 5.42 -8.16 9.91
C PHE A 360 5.07 -9.47 10.63
N PRO A 361 3.77 -9.77 10.87
CA PRO A 361 3.36 -10.89 11.68
C PRO A 361 3.33 -12.21 10.87
N PHE A 362 4.49 -12.70 10.43
CA PHE A 362 4.61 -13.94 9.63
C PHE A 362 3.90 -15.13 10.27
N GLU A 363 4.08 -15.34 11.58
CA GLU A 363 3.46 -16.44 12.32
C GLU A 363 1.93 -16.35 12.29
N ALA A 364 1.38 -15.14 12.38
CA ALA A 364 -0.05 -14.92 12.28
C ALA A 364 -0.60 -15.21 10.87
N LEU A 365 0.24 -15.35 9.85
CA LEU A 365 -0.14 -15.81 8.51
C LEU A 365 0.18 -17.31 8.30
N GLY A 366 0.69 -18.01 9.32
CA GLY A 366 1.14 -19.40 9.22
C GLY A 366 2.43 -19.55 8.43
N LEU A 367 3.31 -18.55 8.48
CA LEU A 367 4.58 -18.50 7.75
C LEU A 367 5.78 -18.49 8.70
N SER A 368 6.91 -19.03 8.23
CA SER A 368 8.18 -18.87 8.96
C SER A 368 8.68 -17.41 8.94
N ASN A 369 9.37 -17.01 10.01
CA ASN A 369 9.89 -15.65 10.17
C ASN A 369 11.02 -15.32 9.19
N LYS A 370 10.77 -14.42 8.23
CA LYS A 370 11.78 -14.04 7.23
C LYS A 370 12.85 -13.09 7.74
N TYR A 371 12.65 -12.47 8.90
CA TYR A 371 13.71 -11.70 9.56
C TYR A 371 14.87 -12.60 10.06
N GLU A 372 14.72 -13.93 10.02
CA GLU A 372 15.80 -14.84 10.35
C GLU A 372 16.58 -15.34 9.13
N THR A 373 16.11 -15.01 7.92
CA THR A 373 16.67 -15.50 6.66
C THR A 373 17.83 -14.63 6.21
N GLU A 374 18.92 -15.27 5.75
CA GLU A 374 20.09 -14.57 5.20
C GLU A 374 19.70 -13.76 3.96
N LEU A 375 20.05 -12.47 3.95
CA LEU A 375 19.78 -11.57 2.81
C LEU A 375 20.81 -11.75 1.70
N ALA A 376 20.45 -12.52 0.66
CA ALA A 376 21.31 -12.78 -0.50
C ALA A 376 21.73 -11.51 -1.27
N ALA A 377 20.93 -10.44 -1.22
CA ALA A 377 21.32 -9.15 -1.75
C ALA A 377 22.67 -8.69 -1.18
N ILE A 378 22.90 -8.91 0.12
CA ILE A 378 24.14 -8.55 0.81
C ILE A 378 25.21 -9.63 0.60
N SER A 379 24.88 -10.88 0.93
CA SER A 379 25.87 -11.97 1.01
C SER A 379 26.29 -12.56 -0.33
N ARG A 380 25.51 -12.36 -1.40
CA ARG A 380 25.74 -12.96 -2.72
C ARG A 380 25.84 -11.93 -3.84
N LEU A 381 25.24 -10.76 -3.65
CA LEU A 381 25.16 -9.70 -4.66
C LEU A 381 25.80 -8.39 -4.21
N GLY A 382 26.43 -8.35 -3.03
CA GLY A 382 27.32 -7.27 -2.61
C GLY A 382 26.64 -5.96 -2.22
N PHE A 383 25.31 -5.94 -2.04
CA PHE A 383 24.60 -4.74 -1.54
C PHE A 383 24.97 -4.42 -0.10
N GLY A 384 25.17 -3.15 0.19
CA GLY A 384 25.34 -2.64 1.55
C GLY A 384 23.99 -2.22 2.15
N TYR A 385 24.06 -1.60 3.30
CA TYR A 385 22.93 -0.93 3.96
C TYR A 385 23.48 0.24 4.77
N ASP A 386 22.62 1.19 5.12
CA ASP A 386 22.98 2.35 5.94
C ASP A 386 22.31 2.32 7.31
N GLN A 387 22.63 3.32 8.13
CA GLN A 387 22.07 3.43 9.48
C GLN A 387 20.57 3.74 9.44
N ALA A 388 20.05 4.40 8.40
CA ALA A 388 18.63 4.71 8.28
C ALA A 388 17.81 3.42 8.08
N TYR A 389 18.32 2.50 7.25
CA TYR A 389 17.70 1.19 7.06
C TYR A 389 17.68 0.38 8.36
N VAL A 390 18.78 0.32 9.10
CA VAL A 390 18.84 -0.38 10.40
C VAL A 390 17.91 0.29 11.43
N ALA A 391 17.89 1.62 11.47
CA ALA A 391 17.02 2.36 12.38
C ALA A 391 15.54 2.13 12.08
N SER A 392 15.16 2.00 10.80
CA SER A 392 13.78 1.70 10.40
C SER A 392 13.30 0.32 10.85
N ALA A 393 14.23 -0.62 11.09
CA ALA A 393 13.93 -1.94 11.64
C ALA A 393 13.99 -2.00 13.18
N GLY A 394 14.33 -0.88 13.85
CA GLY A 394 14.56 -0.85 15.30
C GLY A 394 15.91 -1.42 15.74
N GLY A 395 16.82 -1.73 14.80
CA GLY A 395 18.12 -2.35 15.08
C GLY A 395 18.53 -3.38 14.03
N LYS A 396 19.66 -4.04 14.26
CA LYS A 396 20.05 -5.20 13.43
C LYS A 396 19.19 -6.40 13.81
N TRP A 397 18.91 -7.25 12.83
CA TRP A 397 18.14 -8.48 12.99
C TRP A 397 18.94 -9.69 12.51
N PRO A 398 18.57 -10.93 12.91
CA PRO A 398 19.39 -12.11 12.68
C PRO A 398 19.73 -12.37 11.20
N GLY A 399 18.77 -12.16 10.29
CA GLY A 399 18.98 -12.32 8.85
C GLY A 399 20.03 -11.36 8.26
N LEU A 400 20.07 -10.12 8.77
CA LEU A 400 21.08 -9.12 8.38
C LEU A 400 22.47 -9.53 8.85
N GLU A 401 22.58 -9.98 10.11
CA GLU A 401 23.84 -10.41 10.71
C GLU A 401 24.41 -11.67 10.03
N LYS A 402 23.55 -12.64 9.72
CA LYS A 402 23.92 -13.82 8.92
C LYS A 402 24.51 -13.42 7.57
N ALA A 403 23.89 -12.44 6.89
CA ALA A 403 24.38 -12.00 5.59
C ALA A 403 25.76 -11.32 5.68
N GLU A 404 26.01 -10.53 6.73
CA GLU A 404 27.33 -9.95 6.99
C GLU A 404 28.38 -11.03 7.30
N ALA A 405 28.02 -12.01 8.13
CA ALA A 405 28.90 -13.11 8.49
C ALA A 405 29.26 -13.96 7.26
N SER A 406 28.27 -14.31 6.43
CA SER A 406 28.48 -15.05 5.17
C SER A 406 29.38 -14.28 4.19
N LEU A 407 29.21 -12.96 4.08
CA LEU A 407 30.09 -12.11 3.27
C LEU A 407 31.54 -12.10 3.79
N ARG A 408 31.73 -11.91 5.11
CA ARG A 408 33.07 -11.94 5.73
C ARG A 408 33.74 -13.30 5.55
N GLY A 409 33.02 -14.38 5.82
CA GLY A 409 33.54 -15.74 5.64
C GLY A 409 33.88 -16.06 4.18
N THR A 410 33.20 -15.46 3.21
CA THR A 410 33.57 -15.58 1.79
C THR A 410 34.85 -14.82 1.47
N ALA A 411 34.99 -13.59 1.98
CA ALA A 411 36.20 -12.78 1.81
C ALA A 411 37.43 -13.48 2.43
N ASP A 412 37.28 -14.02 3.65
CA ASP A 412 38.34 -14.77 4.34
C ASP A 412 38.76 -16.02 3.55
N LYS A 413 37.80 -16.80 3.04
CA LYS A 413 38.07 -17.98 2.20
C LYS A 413 38.80 -17.65 0.91
N ASN A 414 38.51 -16.49 0.33
CA ASN A 414 39.12 -16.01 -0.91
C ASN A 414 40.45 -15.28 -0.68
N GLY A 415 40.87 -15.06 0.58
CA GLY A 415 42.01 -14.22 0.91
C GLY A 415 41.86 -12.77 0.45
N SER A 416 40.61 -12.27 0.35
CA SER A 416 40.26 -10.93 -0.11
C SER A 416 39.69 -10.08 1.02
N THR A 417 39.67 -8.76 0.83
CA THR A 417 38.93 -7.87 1.75
C THR A 417 37.43 -7.90 1.44
N VAL A 418 36.59 -7.61 2.45
CA VAL A 418 35.13 -7.46 2.26
C VAL A 418 34.78 -6.45 1.15
N VAL A 419 35.58 -5.39 0.99
CA VAL A 419 35.37 -4.38 -0.05
C VAL A 419 35.63 -4.96 -1.44
N GLU A 420 36.68 -5.75 -1.61
CA GLU A 420 36.99 -6.43 -2.87
C GLU A 420 35.92 -7.48 -3.22
N GLU A 421 35.48 -8.24 -2.23
CA GLU A 421 34.44 -9.25 -2.40
C GLU A 421 33.11 -8.62 -2.83
N ARG A 422 32.71 -7.50 -2.20
CA ARG A 422 31.53 -6.72 -2.64
C ARG A 422 31.65 -6.25 -4.08
N ARG A 423 32.83 -5.82 -4.55
CA ARG A 423 33.06 -5.41 -5.94
C ARG A 423 32.92 -6.58 -6.92
N LEU A 424 33.39 -7.77 -6.54
CA LEU A 424 33.21 -9.00 -7.32
C LEU A 424 31.70 -9.34 -7.45
N MET A 425 30.99 -9.39 -6.34
CA MET A 425 29.54 -9.67 -6.31
C MET A 425 28.72 -8.59 -7.03
N ALA A 426 29.18 -7.34 -7.02
CA ALA A 426 28.52 -6.25 -7.76
C ALA A 426 28.54 -6.49 -9.28
N ARG A 427 29.61 -7.10 -9.82
CA ARG A 427 29.67 -7.52 -11.22
C ARG A 427 28.71 -8.66 -11.52
N VAL A 428 28.57 -9.62 -10.60
CA VAL A 428 27.58 -10.70 -10.70
C VAL A 428 26.17 -10.12 -10.80
N PHE A 429 25.81 -9.21 -9.87
CA PHE A 429 24.54 -8.50 -9.92
C PHE A 429 24.32 -7.78 -11.25
N GLY A 430 25.32 -7.04 -11.73
CA GLY A 430 25.20 -6.29 -12.99
C GLY A 430 24.79 -7.19 -14.16
N ARG A 431 25.36 -8.39 -14.26
CA ARG A 431 25.01 -9.36 -15.31
C ARG A 431 23.57 -9.87 -15.19
N VAL A 432 23.16 -10.34 -14.01
CA VAL A 432 21.81 -10.91 -13.81
C VAL A 432 20.73 -9.84 -13.91
N TYR A 433 20.99 -8.63 -13.41
CA TYR A 433 20.11 -7.47 -13.50
C TYR A 433 19.91 -7.03 -14.95
N SER A 434 20.99 -6.91 -15.74
CA SER A 434 20.89 -6.59 -17.16
C SER A 434 20.13 -7.66 -17.94
N LYS A 435 20.33 -8.95 -17.63
CA LYS A 435 19.63 -10.07 -18.27
C LYS A 435 18.13 -10.04 -17.98
N GLN A 436 17.73 -9.81 -16.72
CA GLN A 436 16.33 -9.66 -16.33
C GLN A 436 15.66 -8.44 -16.99
N HIS A 437 16.30 -7.27 -16.96
CA HIS A 437 15.74 -6.07 -17.61
C HIS A 437 15.65 -6.16 -19.12
N ALA A 438 16.51 -6.95 -19.77
CA ALA A 438 16.39 -7.18 -21.21
C ALA A 438 15.10 -7.95 -21.55
N LEU A 439 14.69 -8.90 -20.70
CA LEU A 439 13.46 -9.66 -20.86
C LEU A 439 12.21 -8.79 -20.68
N GLU A 440 12.23 -7.84 -19.76
CA GLU A 440 11.09 -6.94 -19.48
C GLU A 440 10.82 -5.90 -20.58
N ARG A 441 11.78 -5.70 -21.49
CA ARG A 441 11.64 -4.80 -22.64
C ARG A 441 11.11 -5.49 -23.89
N GLN A 442 11.03 -6.82 -23.88
CA GLN A 442 10.43 -7.63 -24.95
C GLN A 442 8.93 -7.73 -24.69
#